data_AF-A0AA39HCB1-F1
#
_entry.id   AF-A0AA39HCB1-F1
#
_cell.length_a   1.000
_cell.length_b   1.000
_cell.length_c   1.000
_cell.angle_alpha   90.00
_cell.angle_beta   90.00
_cell.angle_gamma   90.00
#
_symmetry.space_group_name_H-M   'P 1'
#
loop_
_entity.id
_entity.type
_entity.pdbx_description
1 polymer ?
#
loop_
_entity_poly.entity_id
_entity_poly.type
_entity_poly.pdbx_seq_one_letter_code
_entity_poly.pdbx_strand_id
1 'polypeptide(L)'
;MAAERSKTIWCCFCFVNVTNATCVLATLSLCSCIVSFFITASHDAPKSAKGFEYLVTFLWTAASALALTAIGCKIRRALLPYLIVNIIFTVYLTVYVPSYVILYLLMKNSTDIQFSEHDHYFLRETRYIRNFVGLPICLWSTIVVWRCYRTFGRDASEELDPL
;
A
#
# COMPACT_ATOMS: atom_id res chain seq x y z
N MET A 1 -16.36 5.20 27.79
CA MET A 1 -15.84 3.88 27.35
C MET A 1 -16.02 3.59 25.85
N ALA A 2 -17.07 4.08 25.16
CA ALA A 2 -17.23 3.85 23.71
C ALA A 2 -16.22 4.62 22.82
N ALA A 3 -15.78 5.81 23.25
CA ALA A 3 -14.84 6.66 22.50
C ALA A 3 -13.39 6.12 22.47
N GLU A 4 -13.01 5.25 23.41
CA GLU A 4 -11.66 4.63 23.43
C GLU A 4 -11.53 3.47 22.44
N ARG A 5 -12.61 2.68 22.24
CA ARG A 5 -12.62 1.56 21.29
C ARG A 5 -12.47 2.00 19.83
N SER A 6 -12.85 3.23 19.48
CA SER A 6 -12.74 3.76 18.11
C SER A 6 -11.30 4.11 17.71
N LYS A 7 -10.40 4.24 18.70
CA LYS A 7 -9.00 4.65 18.51
C LYS A 7 -8.04 3.46 18.40
N THR A 8 -8.55 2.23 18.54
CA THR A 8 -7.74 1.01 18.53
C THR A 8 -8.16 0.03 17.44
N ILE A 9 -7.19 -0.62 16.80
CA ILE A 9 -7.38 -1.75 15.89
C ILE A 9 -6.80 -3.02 16.52
N TRP A 10 -7.48 -4.14 16.28
CA TRP A 10 -6.97 -5.44 16.66
C TRP A 10 -6.07 -5.99 15.55
N CYS A 11 -4.82 -6.29 15.89
CA CYS A 11 -3.85 -6.95 15.01
C CYS A 11 -3.53 -8.31 15.63
N CYS A 12 -4.42 -9.31 15.45
CA CYS A 12 -4.35 -10.74 15.83
C CYS A 12 -3.85 -11.14 17.24
N PHE A 13 -2.87 -10.45 17.80
CA PHE A 13 -2.22 -10.64 19.09
C PHE A 13 -2.16 -9.34 19.93
N CYS A 14 -2.49 -8.17 19.37
CA CYS A 14 -2.44 -6.89 20.12
C CYS A 14 -3.51 -5.86 19.70
N PHE A 15 -3.80 -4.93 20.60
CA PHE A 15 -4.57 -3.71 20.30
C PHE A 15 -3.58 -2.57 20.04
N VAL A 16 -3.65 -2.00 18.84
CA VAL A 16 -2.75 -0.92 18.42
C VAL A 16 -3.57 0.34 18.19
N ASN A 17 -3.06 1.48 18.68
CA ASN A 17 -3.65 2.77 18.38
C ASN A 17 -3.59 3.04 16.87
N VAL A 18 -4.73 3.34 16.26
CA VAL A 18 -4.90 3.51 14.81
C VAL A 18 -4.02 4.65 14.29
N THR A 19 -3.82 5.71 15.06
CA THR A 19 -2.96 6.84 14.69
C THR A 19 -1.50 6.42 14.66
N ASN A 20 -1.03 5.69 15.67
CA ASN A 20 0.34 5.17 15.71
C ASN A 20 0.58 4.15 14.59
N ALA A 21 -0.37 3.23 14.36
CA ALA A 21 -0.28 2.26 13.28
C ALA A 21 -0.20 2.94 11.91
N THR A 22 -1.02 3.97 11.67
CA THR A 22 -1.01 4.75 10.43
C THR A 22 0.31 5.51 10.25
N CYS A 23 0.87 6.05 11.34
CA CYS A 23 2.15 6.73 11.33
C CYS A 23 3.28 5.76 10.95
N VAL A 24 3.35 4.60 11.60
CA VAL A 24 4.33 3.55 11.30
C VAL A 24 4.23 3.10 9.84
N LEU A 25 3.01 2.87 9.34
CA LEU A 25 2.78 2.52 7.94
C LEU A 25 3.26 3.61 6.97
N ALA A 26 2.98 4.88 7.26
CA ALA A 26 3.41 6.00 6.43
C ALA A 26 4.95 6.15 6.45
N THR A 27 5.59 5.98 7.61
CA THR A 27 7.06 6.00 7.72
C THR A 27 7.70 4.85 6.95
N LEU A 28 7.21 3.62 7.12
CA LEU A 28 7.73 2.45 6.39
C LEU A 28 7.55 2.60 4.88
N SER A 29 6.40 3.11 4.45
CA SER A 29 6.13 3.45 3.05
C SER A 29 7.13 4.46 2.50
N LEU A 30 7.41 5.52 3.27
CA LEU A 30 8.37 6.55 2.88
C LEU A 30 9.81 5.99 2.78
N CYS A 31 10.24 5.19 3.75
CA CYS A 31 11.53 4.49 3.70
C CYS A 31 11.62 3.55 2.49
N SER A 32 10.58 2.77 2.23
CA SER A 32 10.52 1.87 1.07
C SER A 32 10.61 2.64 -0.25
N CYS A 33 9.98 3.82 -0.35
CA CYS A 33 10.04 4.63 -1.56
C CYS A 33 11.44 5.18 -1.82
N ILE A 34 12.15 5.61 -0.76
CA ILE A 34 13.54 6.06 -0.86
C ILE A 34 14.43 4.92 -1.37
N VAL A 35 14.28 3.72 -0.81
CA VAL A 35 15.03 2.54 -1.26
C VAL A 35 14.71 2.21 -2.72
N SER A 36 13.43 2.19 -3.09
CA SER A 36 13.00 1.95 -4.48
C SER A 36 13.57 2.96 -5.46
N PHE A 37 13.68 4.23 -5.08
CA PHE A 37 14.28 5.26 -5.92
C PHE A 37 15.75 4.94 -6.25
N PHE A 38 16.55 4.54 -5.26
CA PHE A 38 17.95 4.15 -5.48
C PHE A 38 18.09 2.87 -6.31
N ILE A 39 17.17 1.91 -6.12
CA ILE A 39 17.16 0.67 -6.92
C ILE A 39 16.81 0.98 -8.38
N THR A 40 15.76 1.75 -8.65
CA THR A 40 15.37 2.15 -10.02
C THR A 40 16.46 2.99 -10.69
N ALA A 41 17.18 3.82 -9.93
CA ALA A 41 18.31 4.60 -10.45
C ALA A 41 19.49 3.73 -10.91
N SER A 42 19.77 2.64 -10.20
CA SER A 42 20.89 1.73 -10.48
C SER A 42 20.57 0.64 -11.50
N HIS A 43 19.29 0.32 -11.73
CA HIS A 43 18.89 -0.76 -12.63
C HIS A 43 18.88 -0.31 -14.10
N ASP A 44 19.45 -1.09 -15.02
CA ASP A 44 19.40 -0.82 -16.46
C ASP A 44 18.06 -1.26 -17.09
N ALA A 45 17.00 -0.53 -16.77
CA ALA A 45 15.68 -0.68 -17.39
C ALA A 45 15.48 0.28 -18.59
N PRO A 46 14.62 -0.06 -19.57
CA PRO A 46 14.25 0.84 -20.66
C PRO A 46 13.65 2.15 -20.13
N LYS A 47 13.96 3.28 -20.80
CA LYS A 47 13.63 4.63 -20.32
C LYS A 47 12.15 4.85 -20.00
N SER A 48 11.25 4.21 -20.77
CA SER A 48 9.79 4.28 -20.55
C SER A 48 9.34 3.59 -19.26
N ALA A 49 9.96 2.45 -18.92
CA ALA A 49 9.67 1.73 -17.67
C ALA A 49 10.20 2.50 -16.45
N LYS A 50 11.41 3.08 -16.54
CA LYS A 50 11.97 3.93 -15.48
C LYS A 50 11.09 5.13 -15.16
N GLY A 51 10.60 5.83 -16.20
CA GLY A 51 9.74 7.01 -16.02
C GLY A 51 8.45 6.68 -15.26
N PHE A 52 7.83 5.54 -15.58
CA PHE A 52 6.64 5.06 -14.87
C PHE A 52 6.96 4.70 -13.41
N GLU A 53 8.05 3.98 -13.14
CA GLU A 53 8.46 3.63 -11.78
C GLU A 53 8.77 4.86 -10.91
N TYR A 54 9.44 5.87 -11.47
CA TYR A 54 9.69 7.13 -10.77
C TYR A 54 8.40 7.88 -10.46
N LEU A 55 7.45 7.94 -11.40
CA LEU A 55 6.16 8.58 -11.18
C LEU A 55 5.39 7.90 -10.05
N VAL A 56 5.33 6.57 -10.06
CA VAL A 56 4.69 5.78 -8.99
C VAL A 56 5.36 6.03 -7.66
N THR A 57 6.70 5.97 -7.61
CA THR A 57 7.48 6.21 -6.39
C THR A 57 7.27 7.63 -5.85
N PHE A 58 7.22 8.63 -6.73
CA PHE A 58 6.97 10.02 -6.37
C PHE A 58 5.58 10.22 -5.76
N LEU A 59 4.53 9.71 -6.42
CA LEU A 59 3.16 9.78 -5.92
C LEU A 59 3.05 9.12 -4.54
N TRP A 60 3.73 7.99 -4.36
CA TRP A 60 3.69 7.26 -3.10
C TRP A 60 4.44 8.00 -1.98
N THR A 61 5.58 8.61 -2.30
CA THR A 61 6.36 9.43 -1.37
C THR A 61 5.55 10.65 -0.94
N ALA A 62 4.96 11.37 -1.89
CA ALA A 62 4.14 12.55 -1.63
C ALA A 62 2.93 12.21 -0.75
N ALA A 63 2.23 11.13 -1.06
CA ALA A 63 1.09 10.67 -0.26
C ALA A 63 1.50 10.23 1.16
N SER A 64 2.65 9.57 1.31
CA SER A 64 3.17 9.15 2.63
C SER A 64 3.58 10.35 3.49
N ALA A 65 4.24 11.34 2.89
CA ALA A 65 4.60 12.59 3.57
C ALA A 65 3.36 13.38 4.00
N LEU A 66 2.34 13.45 3.14
CA LEU A 66 1.04 14.05 3.46
C LEU A 66 0.33 13.30 4.59
N ALA A 67 0.45 11.98 4.68
CA ALA A 67 -0.12 11.21 5.79
C ALA A 67 0.56 11.54 7.13
N LEU A 68 1.89 11.66 7.15
CA LEU A 68 2.63 12.02 8.37
C LEU A 68 2.27 13.43 8.86
N THR A 69 2.18 14.39 7.94
CA THR A 69 1.72 15.75 8.27
C THR A 69 0.24 15.76 8.68
N ALA A 70 -0.62 14.97 8.04
CA ALA A 70 -2.02 14.80 8.41
C ALA A 70 -2.17 14.29 9.84
N ILE A 71 -1.34 13.34 10.26
CA ILE A 71 -1.34 12.79 11.62
C ILE A 71 -0.84 13.85 12.62
N GLY A 72 0.29 14.50 12.35
CA GLY A 72 0.87 15.51 13.23
C GLY A 72 -0.06 16.72 13.44
N CYS A 73 -0.73 17.17 12.38
CA CYS A 73 -1.66 18.29 12.43
C CYS A 73 -3.12 17.87 12.69
N LYS A 74 -3.42 16.58 12.82
CA LYS A 74 -4.78 16.01 12.92
C LYS A 74 -5.73 16.44 11.80
N ILE A 75 -5.20 16.66 10.58
CA ILE A 75 -5.98 17.14 9.43
C ILE A 75 -6.52 15.93 8.64
N ARG A 76 -7.80 15.62 8.81
CA ARG A 76 -8.49 14.53 8.09
C ARG A 76 -8.29 14.57 6.58
N ARG A 77 -8.44 15.74 5.96
CA ARG A 77 -8.40 15.89 4.48
C ARG A 77 -7.03 15.54 3.90
N ALA A 78 -5.95 15.81 4.64
CA ALA A 78 -4.58 15.51 4.20
C ALA A 78 -4.26 14.00 4.24
N LEU A 79 -5.07 13.18 4.91
CA LEU A 79 -4.93 11.72 4.93
C LEU A 79 -5.61 11.04 3.72
N LEU A 80 -6.52 11.74 3.04
CA LEU A 80 -7.28 11.22 1.90
C LEU A 80 -6.38 10.75 0.74
N PRO A 81 -5.35 11.51 0.30
CA PRO A 81 -4.48 11.07 -0.78
C PRO A 81 -3.77 9.75 -0.46
N TYR A 82 -3.29 9.56 0.77
CA TYR A 82 -2.65 8.33 1.21
C TYR A 82 -3.60 7.14 1.22
N LEU A 83 -4.85 7.36 1.64
CA LEU A 83 -5.89 6.35 1.58
C LEU A 83 -6.24 5.97 0.13
N ILE A 84 -6.37 6.94 -0.77
CA ILE A 84 -6.66 6.68 -2.20
C ILE A 84 -5.55 5.85 -2.82
N VAL A 85 -4.28 6.21 -2.59
CA VAL A 85 -3.15 5.44 -3.15
C VAL A 85 -3.14 4.01 -2.58
N ASN A 86 -3.39 3.81 -1.28
CA ASN A 86 -3.54 2.47 -0.70
C ASN A 86 -4.67 1.65 -1.37
N ILE A 87 -5.83 2.27 -1.64
CA ILE A 87 -6.96 1.60 -2.30
C ILE A 87 -6.60 1.22 -3.74
N ILE A 88 -6.05 2.15 -4.52
CA ILE A 88 -5.65 1.90 -5.91
C ILE A 88 -4.64 0.76 -5.96
N PHE A 89 -3.66 0.74 -5.05
CA PHE A 89 -2.64 -0.30 -5.00
C PHE A 89 -3.22 -1.65 -4.58
N THR A 90 -4.17 -1.65 -3.64
CA THR A 90 -4.89 -2.85 -3.23
C THR A 90 -5.70 -3.42 -4.39
N VAL A 91 -6.45 -2.59 -5.12
CA VAL A 91 -7.20 -3.00 -6.31
C VAL A 91 -6.27 -3.51 -7.41
N TYR A 92 -5.14 -2.82 -7.62
CA TYR A 92 -4.12 -3.28 -8.56
C TYR A 92 -3.64 -4.68 -8.19
N LEU A 93 -3.26 -4.92 -6.93
CA LEU A 93 -2.81 -6.25 -6.50
C LEU A 93 -3.93 -7.30 -6.56
N THR A 94 -5.17 -6.96 -6.21
CA THR A 94 -6.29 -7.93 -6.23
C THR A 94 -6.75 -8.29 -7.64
N VAL A 95 -6.62 -7.39 -8.63
CA VAL A 95 -7.03 -7.66 -10.01
C VAL A 95 -5.87 -8.19 -10.84
N TYR A 96 -4.69 -7.57 -10.74
CA TYR A 96 -3.53 -7.91 -11.57
C TYR A 96 -2.98 -9.29 -11.24
N VAL A 97 -2.87 -9.65 -9.95
CA VAL A 97 -2.25 -10.91 -9.53
C VAL A 97 -3.07 -12.12 -9.99
N PRO A 98 -4.40 -12.20 -9.77
CA PRO A 98 -5.19 -13.33 -10.28
C PRO A 98 -5.30 -13.36 -11.80
N SER A 99 -5.41 -12.20 -12.46
CA SER A 99 -5.47 -12.15 -13.93
C SER A 99 -4.21 -12.72 -14.57
N TYR A 100 -3.04 -12.46 -13.98
CA TYR A 100 -1.76 -13.02 -14.43
C TYR A 100 -1.67 -14.54 -14.16
N VAL A 101 -2.18 -15.02 -13.02
CA VAL A 101 -2.25 -16.46 -12.71
C VAL A 101 -3.17 -17.19 -13.71
N ILE A 102 -4.35 -16.65 -13.99
CA ILE A 102 -5.31 -17.23 -14.92
C ILE A 102 -4.71 -17.28 -16.34
N LEU A 103 -4.12 -16.17 -16.80
CA LEU A 103 -3.46 -16.11 -18.09
C LEU A 103 -2.31 -17.13 -18.20
N TYR A 104 -1.54 -17.30 -17.13
CA TYR A 104 -0.48 -18.31 -17.07
C TYR A 104 -1.03 -19.75 -17.15
N LEU A 105 -2.08 -20.08 -16.39
CA LEU A 105 -2.71 -21.39 -16.43
C LEU A 105 -3.32 -21.69 -17.81
N LEU A 106 -3.90 -20.68 -18.45
CA LEU A 106 -4.43 -20.79 -19.82
C LEU A 106 -3.31 -21.02 -20.84
N MET A 107 -2.21 -20.26 -20.77
CA MET A 107 -1.05 -20.43 -21.67
C MET A 107 -0.34 -21.77 -21.48
N LYS A 108 -0.24 -22.25 -20.24
CA LYS A 108 0.32 -23.57 -19.92
C LYS A 108 -0.53 -24.70 -20.50
N ASN A 109 -1.85 -24.54 -20.52
CA ASN A 109 -2.76 -25.53 -21.09
C ASN A 109 -2.86 -25.46 -22.62
N SER A 110 -2.50 -24.33 -23.25
CA SER A 110 -2.68 -24.15 -24.69
C SER A 110 -1.46 -24.48 -25.55
N THR A 111 -0.24 -24.62 -25.00
CA THR A 111 0.96 -24.75 -25.86
C THR A 111 2.18 -25.43 -25.21
N ASP A 112 2.71 -26.42 -25.94
CA ASP A 112 4.06 -27.03 -25.94
C ASP A 112 5.21 -26.01 -26.20
N ILE A 113 5.16 -24.80 -25.62
CA ILE A 113 6.21 -23.80 -25.82
C ILE A 113 7.21 -23.90 -24.67
N GLN A 114 8.34 -24.56 -24.97
CA GLN A 114 9.58 -24.50 -24.18
C GLN A 114 10.12 -23.06 -24.18
N PHE A 115 9.67 -22.24 -23.23
CA PHE A 115 10.29 -20.96 -22.93
C PHE A 115 11.51 -21.22 -22.03
N SER A 116 12.69 -20.73 -22.48
CA SER A 116 13.99 -20.77 -21.79
C SER A 116 13.85 -20.61 -20.27
N GLU A 117 14.31 -21.65 -19.55
CA GLU A 117 13.70 -22.13 -18.30
C GLU A 117 14.40 -21.65 -17.02
N HIS A 118 15.42 -20.79 -17.10
CA HIS A 118 16.21 -20.44 -15.90
C HIS A 118 16.13 -18.98 -15.47
N ASP A 119 16.26 -17.99 -16.37
CA ASP A 119 16.18 -16.58 -15.94
C ASP A 119 14.74 -16.10 -15.69
N HIS A 120 13.76 -16.74 -16.35
CA HIS A 120 12.36 -16.41 -16.17
C HIS A 120 11.71 -17.04 -14.95
N TYR A 121 12.27 -18.12 -14.38
CA TYR A 121 11.69 -18.74 -13.18
C TYR A 121 12.01 -17.94 -11.91
N PHE A 122 13.25 -17.47 -11.73
CA PHE A 122 13.67 -16.76 -10.52
C PHE A 122 13.01 -15.37 -10.38
N LEU A 123 12.94 -14.61 -11.49
CA LEU A 123 12.23 -13.32 -11.59
C LEU A 123 10.70 -13.44 -11.49
N ARG A 124 10.17 -14.65 -11.66
CA ARG A 124 8.75 -14.99 -11.62
C ARG A 124 8.34 -15.42 -10.21
N GLU A 125 9.08 -16.31 -9.55
CA GLU A 125 8.81 -16.71 -8.16
C GLU A 125 8.93 -15.54 -7.18
N THR A 126 9.95 -14.70 -7.34
CA THR A 126 10.12 -13.48 -6.51
C THR A 126 8.94 -12.51 -6.66
N ARG A 127 8.36 -12.39 -7.87
CA ARG A 127 7.15 -11.58 -8.09
C ARG A 127 5.90 -12.19 -7.45
N TYR A 128 5.73 -13.51 -7.52
CA TYR A 128 4.60 -14.20 -6.89
C TYR A 128 4.66 -14.09 -5.36
N ILE A 129 5.82 -14.34 -4.76
CA ILE A 129 6.02 -14.23 -3.30
C ILE A 129 5.78 -12.78 -2.85
N ARG A 130 6.32 -11.79 -3.57
CA ARG A 130 6.11 -10.37 -3.28
C ARG A 130 4.63 -9.98 -3.32
N ASN A 131 3.89 -10.51 -4.29
CA ASN A 131 2.47 -10.18 -4.47
C ASN A 131 1.57 -10.92 -3.46
N PHE A 132 1.88 -12.18 -3.13
CA PHE A 132 1.13 -12.98 -2.17
C PHE A 132 1.28 -12.45 -0.74
N VAL A 133 2.48 -12.00 -0.36
CA VAL A 133 2.73 -11.35 0.94
C VAL A 133 2.26 -9.89 0.94
N GLY A 134 2.37 -9.20 -0.20
CA GLY A 134 2.00 -7.79 -0.31
C GLY A 134 0.50 -7.53 -0.21
N LEU A 135 -0.34 -8.42 -0.73
CA LEU A 135 -1.80 -8.23 -0.75
C LEU A 135 -2.44 -8.19 0.65
N PRO A 136 -2.16 -9.13 1.58
CA PRO A 136 -2.61 -9.02 2.97
C PRO A 136 -2.14 -7.73 3.66
N ILE A 137 -0.90 -7.32 3.41
CA ILE A 137 -0.33 -6.09 3.99
C ILE A 137 -1.07 -4.86 3.48
N CYS A 138 -1.33 -4.77 2.16
CA CYS A 138 -2.07 -3.65 1.56
C CYS A 138 -3.54 -3.61 2.00
N LEU A 139 -4.20 -4.76 2.14
CA LEU A 139 -5.55 -4.82 2.68
C LEU A 139 -5.60 -4.34 4.13
N TRP A 140 -4.66 -4.81 4.95
CA TRP A 140 -4.58 -4.41 6.35
C TRP A 140 -4.23 -2.92 6.49
N SER A 141 -3.27 -2.42 5.72
CA SER A 141 -2.90 -0.99 5.72
C SER A 141 -4.09 -0.11 5.34
N THR A 142 -4.84 -0.50 4.31
CA THR A 142 -6.03 0.22 3.85
C THR A 142 -7.09 0.31 4.97
N ILE A 143 -7.34 -0.79 5.67
CA ILE A 143 -8.30 -0.83 6.78
C ILE A 143 -7.85 0.08 7.93
N VAL A 144 -6.56 0.04 8.28
CA VAL A 144 -5.97 0.88 9.34
C VAL A 144 -6.11 2.37 8.99
N VAL A 145 -5.67 2.76 7.79
CA VAL A 145 -5.73 4.14 7.32
C VAL A 145 -7.18 4.63 7.23
N TRP A 146 -8.10 3.79 6.73
CA TRP A 146 -9.53 4.11 6.66
C TRP A 146 -10.13 4.37 8.03
N ARG A 147 -9.77 3.57 9.05
CA ARG A 147 -10.21 3.82 10.42
C ARG A 147 -9.62 5.12 10.96
N CYS A 148 -8.35 5.41 10.70
CA CYS A 148 -7.71 6.66 11.12
C CYS A 148 -8.45 7.87 10.53
N TYR A 149 -8.79 7.79 9.25
CA TYR A 149 -9.55 8.80 8.54
C TYR A 149 -10.93 9.05 9.15
N ARG A 150 -11.62 7.98 9.57
CA ARG A 150 -12.93 8.11 10.24
C ARG A 150 -12.80 8.67 11.65
N THR A 151 -11.79 8.30 12.42
CA THR A 151 -11.57 8.79 13.78
C THR A 151 -11.40 10.31 13.80
N PHE A 152 -10.56 10.86 12.92
CA PHE A 152 -10.39 12.32 12.80
C PHE A 152 -11.68 13.05 12.38
N GLY A 153 -12.56 12.38 11.62
CA GLY A 153 -13.86 12.95 11.25
C GLY A 153 -14.87 12.95 12.39
N ARG A 154 -14.72 12.04 13.36
CA ARG A 154 -15.59 11.93 14.53
C ARG A 154 -15.16 12.90 15.62
N ASP A 155 -13.86 13.01 15.88
CA ASP A 155 -13.30 13.98 16.82
C ASP A 155 -13.68 15.43 16.42
N ALA A 156 -13.64 15.75 15.12
CA ALA A 156 -14.07 17.07 14.61
C ALA A 156 -15.59 17.32 14.71
N SER A 157 -16.41 16.26 14.76
CA SER A 157 -17.87 16.39 14.95
C SER A 157 -18.22 16.54 16.43
N GLU A 158 -17.50 15.86 17.32
CA GLU A 158 -17.67 16.00 18.78
C GLU A 158 -17.18 17.37 19.28
N GLU A 159 -16.23 18.02 18.59
CA GLU A 159 -15.83 19.42 18.87
C GLU A 159 -16.85 20.46 18.36
N LEU A 160 -17.74 20.11 17.42
CA LEU A 160 -18.75 21.04 16.87
C LEU A 160 -20.10 20.99 17.59
N ASP A 161 -20.34 19.99 18.45
CA ASP A 161 -21.51 19.92 19.33
C ASP A 161 -21.15 20.14 20.84
N PRO A 162 -20.52 21.26 21.24
CA PRO A 162 -20.58 21.67 22.63
C PRO A 162 -21.84 22.53 22.81
N LEU A 163 -22.90 21.91 23.35
CA LEU A 163 -24.20 22.50 23.78
C LEU A 163 -25.33 22.57 22.75
#